data_AF-A0A9D2JU73-F1
#
_entry.id   AF-A0A9D2JU73-F1
#
_cell.length_a   1.000
_cell.length_b   1.000
_cell.length_c   1.000
_cell.angle_alpha   90.00
_cell.angle_beta   90.00
_cell.angle_gamma   90.00
#
_symmetry.space_group_name_H-M   'P 1'
#
loop_
_entity.id
_entity.type
_entity.pdbx_description
1 polymer ?
#
loop_
_entity_poly.entity_id
_entity_poly.type
_entity_poly.pdbx_seq_one_letter_code
_entity_poly.pdbx_strand_id
1 'polypeptide(L)' 'MTQAELKRKIESTREALDAAIAQKQAWQTVLDISRLLDCLIEEYLKGSLRKEEDRNPCLTTRSKMH' A
#
# COMPACT_ATOMS: atom_id res chain seq x y z
N MET A 1 9.45 2.19 7.01
CA MET A 1 9.17 0.75 7.10
C MET A 1 9.58 0.07 5.82
N THR A 2 10.09 -1.15 5.89
CA THR A 2 10.32 -1.96 4.68
C THR A 2 8.98 -2.47 4.12
N GLN A 3 8.93 -2.81 2.82
CA GLN A 3 7.71 -3.36 2.23
C GLN A 3 7.24 -4.66 2.92
N ALA A 4 8.17 -5.47 3.44
CA ALA A 4 7.86 -6.68 4.17
C ALA A 4 7.14 -6.40 5.51
N GLU A 5 7.57 -5.35 6.22
CA GLU A 5 6.92 -4.92 7.46
C GLU A 5 5.54 -4.31 7.19
N LEU A 6 5.40 -3.50 6.15
CA LEU A 6 4.12 -2.96 5.71
C LEU A 6 3.12 -4.08 5.41
N LYS A 7 3.56 -5.11 4.67
CA LYS A 7 2.71 -6.27 4.36
C LYS A 7 2.25 -6.99 5.63
N ARG A 8 3.17 -7.26 6.57
CA ARG A 8 2.81 -7.87 7.87
C ARG A 8 1.83 -7.01 8.66
N LYS A 9 2.00 -5.69 8.66
CA LYS A 9 1.08 -4.77 9.34
C LYS A 9 -0.30 -4.78 8.70
N ILE A 10 -0.39 -4.77 7.38
CA ILE A 10 -1.67 -4.87 6.65
C ILE A 10 -2.39 -6.15 7.03
N GLU A 11 -1.70 -7.29 7.03
CA GLU A 11 -2.27 -8.59 7.42
C GLU A 11 -2.79 -8.56 8.86
N SER A 12 -1.98 -8.07 9.81
CA SER A 12 -2.36 -7.95 11.21
C SER A 12 -3.55 -6.99 11.44
N THR A 13 -3.58 -5.85 10.76
CA THR A 13 -4.70 -4.90 10.83
C THR A 13 -5.98 -5.49 10.22
N ARG A 14 -5.86 -6.34 9.20
CA ARG A 14 -6.99 -7.04 8.59
C ARG A 14 -7.58 -8.10 9.52
N GLU A 15 -6.73 -8.85 10.23
CA GLU A 15 -7.18 -9.75 11.31
C GLU A 15 -7.87 -9.00 12.44
N ALA A 16 -7.36 -7.83 12.82
CA ALA A 16 -7.99 -6.98 13.83
C ALA A 16 -9.37 -6.46 13.38
N LEU A 17 -9.52 -6.12 12.10
CA LEU A 17 -10.81 -5.73 11.52
C LEU A 17 -11.81 -6.89 11.55
N ASP A 18 -11.38 -8.08 11.14
CA ASP A 18 -12.22 -9.28 11.16
C ASP A 18 -12.66 -9.63 12.58
N ALA A 19 -11.72 -9.59 13.54
CA ALA A 19 -12.01 -9.78 14.94
C ALA A 19 -12.95 -8.71 15.51
N ALA A 20 -12.83 -7.45 15.08
CA ALA A 20 -13.73 -6.38 15.50
C ALA A 20 -15.15 -6.59 14.99
N ILE A 21 -15.31 -7.03 13.74
CA ILE A 21 -16.60 -7.37 13.14
C ILE A 21 -17.20 -8.60 13.85
N ALA A 22 -16.41 -9.66 14.06
CA ALA A 22 -16.84 -10.89 14.72
C ALA A 22 -17.29 -10.64 16.16
N GLN A 23 -16.58 -9.77 16.89
CA GLN A 23 -16.92 -9.37 18.26
C GLN A 23 -18.08 -8.35 18.32
N LYS A 24 -18.65 -7.94 17.18
CA LYS A 24 -19.68 -6.89 17.09
C LYS A 24 -19.27 -5.61 17.81
N GLN A 25 -18.00 -5.23 17.64
CA GLN A 25 -17.46 -3.96 18.15
C GLN A 25 -18.25 -2.78 17.59
N ALA A 26 -18.12 -1.63 18.25
CA ALA A 26 -18.76 -0.41 17.80
C ALA A 26 -18.37 -0.08 16.36
N TRP A 27 -19.34 0.41 15.58
CA TRP A 27 -19.13 0.84 14.19
C TRP A 27 -17.97 1.82 14.04
N GLN A 28 -17.78 2.69 15.03
CA GLN A 28 -16.65 3.63 15.08
C GLN A 28 -15.31 2.89 15.09
N THR A 29 -15.17 1.84 15.89
CA THR A 29 -13.95 1.02 15.97
C THR A 29 -13.66 0.32 14.65
N VAL A 30 -14.69 -0.24 14.00
CA VAL A 30 -14.56 -0.87 12.67
C VAL A 30 -14.12 0.17 11.63
N LEU A 31 -14.69 1.38 11.65
CA LEU A 31 -14.31 2.47 10.76
C LEU A 31 -12.88 2.95 10.99
N ASP A 32 -12.45 3.10 12.24
CA ASP A 32 -11.07 3.49 12.58
C ASP A 32 -10.06 2.45 12.09
N ILE A 33 -10.34 1.15 12.26
CA ILE A 33 -9.48 0.07 11.78
C ILE A 33 -9.46 0.03 10.24
N SER A 34 -10.60 0.17 9.57
CA SER A 34 -10.66 0.22 8.10
C SER A 34 -9.85 1.39 7.55
N ARG A 35 -9.99 2.58 8.14
CA ARG A 35 -9.25 3.77 7.70
C ARG A 35 -7.74 3.62 7.90
N LEU A 36 -7.33 2.96 8.99
CA LEU A 36 -5.93 2.62 9.21
C LEU A 36 -5.42 1.63 8.16
N LEU A 37 -6.24 0.65 7.77
CA LEU A 37 -5.91 -0.33 6.73
C LEU A 37 -5.71 0.34 5.37
N ASP A 38 -6.60 1.26 4.99
CA ASP A 38 -6.48 2.06 3.76
C ASP A 38 -5.16 2.85 3.73
N CYS A 39 -4.81 3.55 4.82
CA CYS A 39 -3.55 4.29 4.90
C CYS A 39 -2.31 3.38 4.74
N LEU A 40 -2.33 2.17 5.31
CA LEU A 40 -1.23 1.21 5.19
C LEU A 40 -1.11 0.67 3.76
N ILE A 41 -2.24 0.43 3.08
CA ILE A 41 -2.28 -0.01 1.68
C ILE A 41 -1.75 1.10 0.76
N GLU A 42 -2.19 2.35 0.96
CA GLU A 42 -1.69 3.50 0.21
C GLU A 42 -0.18 3.67 0.36
N GLU A 43 0.35 3.54 1.59
CA GLU A 43 1.79 3.62 1.84
C GLU A 43 2.56 2.47 1.15
N TYR A 44 2.00 1.26 1.16
CA TYR A 44 2.55 0.11 0.46
C TYR A 44 2.59 0.30 -1.06
N LEU A 45 1.51 0.83 -1.64
CA LEU A 45 1.41 1.14 -3.08
C LEU A 45 2.34 2.27 -3.49
N LYS A 46 2.42 3.35 -2.70
CA LYS A 46 3.32 4.48 -2.93
C LYS A 46 4.79 4.07 -2.88
N GLY A 47 5.14 3.16 -1.97
CA GLY A 47 6.47 2.55 -1.90
C GLY A 47 6.79 1.62 -3.07
N SER A 48 5.76 1.04 -3.69
CA SER A 48 5.90 0.17 -4.88
C SER A 48 6.04 0.97 -6.18
N LEU A 49 5.25 2.05 -6.34
CA LEU A 49 5.30 2.94 -7.51
C LEU A 49 6.64 3.67 -7.68
N ARG A 50 7.32 3.99 -6.57
CA ARG A 50 8.67 4.60 -6.63
C ARG A 50 9.76 3.70 -7.21
N LYS A 51 9.50 2.40 -7.40
CA LYS A 51 10.43 1.48 -8.09
C LYS A 51 10.17 1.39 -9.60
N GLU A 52 9.08 1.96 -10.10
CA GLU A 52 8.68 1.84 -11.51
C GLU A 52 9.08 3.07 -12.35
N GLU A 53 9.31 4.23 -11.73
CA GLU A 53 9.83 5.43 -12.41
C GLU A 53 11.34 5.39 -12.74
N ASP A 54 12.08 4.37 -12.28
CA ASP A 54 13.51 4.19 -12.60
C ASP A 54 13.75 3.22 -13.77
N ARG A 55 12.68 2.80 -14.49
CA ARG A 55 12.77 1.91 -15.66
C ARG A 55 12.21 2.51 -16.94
N ASN A 56 12.47 3.79 -17.20
CA ASN A 56 12.27 4.31 -18.55
C ASN A 56 13.49 5.08 -19.10
N PRO A 57 14.52 4.39 -19.59
CA PRO A 57 15.58 5.01 -20.40
C PRO A 57 15.22 5.13 -21.90
N CYS A 58 14.00 4.82 -22.34
CA CYS A 58 13.72 4.58 -23.77
C CYS A 58 13.23 5.80 -24.58
N LEU A 59 13.60 7.03 -24.24
CA LEU A 59 13.34 8.20 -25.11
C LEU A 59 14.56 9.13 -25.23
N THR A 60 15.74 8.59 -25.58
CA THR A 60 16.82 9.45 -26.10
C THR A 60 17.72 8.70 -27.09
N THR A 61 17.23 8.46 -28.31
CA THR A 61 18.11 8.35 -29.48
C THR A 61 17.55 9.17 -30.63
N ARG A 62 17.99 10.43 -30.63
CA ARG A 62 18.26 11.29 -31.77
C ARG A 62 18.60 10.51 -33.05
N SER A 63 17.62 10.31 -33.93
CA SER A 63 17.89 9.98 -35.33
C SER A 63 18.51 11.19 -36.01
N LYS A 64 19.83 11.21 -36.09
CA LYS A 64 20.58 12.07 -37.02
C LYS A 64 21.21 11.13 -38.03
N MET A 65 20.52 10.92 -39.16
CA MET A 65 21.11 10.29 -40.34
C MET A 65 21.46 11.43 -41.32
N HIS A 66 22.76 11.52 -41.63
CA HIS A 66 23.31 12.21 -42.80
C HIS A 66 23.11 11.32 -44.03
#